data_AF-A0A2B7J2M4-F1
#
_entry.id   AF-A0A2B7J2M4-F1
#
_cell.length_a   1.000
_cell.length_b   1.000
_cell.length_c   1.000
_cell.angle_alpha   90.00
_cell.angle_beta   90.00
_cell.angle_gamma   90.00
#
_symmetry.space_group_name_H-M   'P 1'
#
loop_
_entity.id
_entity.type
_entity.pdbx_description
1 polymer ?
#
loop_
_entity_poly.entity_id
_entity_poly.type
_entity_poly.pdbx_seq_one_letter_code
_entity_poly.pdbx_strand_id
1 'polypeptide(L)'
;MHLDEPTPLELESLYVRSRLYGTGLGQALMNTVIGDSRAYVMVYPDNTQAKAFYRRNGFSPDGHLDDYRDEDPAYVLECWIR
;
A
#
# COMPACT_ATOMS: atom_id res chain seq x y z
N MET A 1 -18.25 1.96 2.59
CA MET A 1 -17.91 3.32 3.04
C MET A 1 -17.45 3.18 4.47
N HIS A 2 -16.15 2.97 4.67
CA HIS A 2 -15.56 2.94 6.01
C HIS A 2 -15.44 4.40 6.46
N LEU A 3 -16.06 4.76 7.58
CA LEU A 3 -16.18 6.16 8.01
C LEU A 3 -14.87 6.75 8.59
N ASP A 4 -13.78 5.97 8.64
CA ASP A 4 -12.50 6.30 9.27
C ASP A 4 -11.29 6.12 8.31
N GLU A 5 -11.46 6.30 7.01
CA GLU A 5 -10.34 6.23 6.05
C GLU A 5 -9.28 7.33 6.37
N PRO A 6 -7.98 6.99 6.51
CA PRO A 6 -6.95 7.96 6.93
C PRO A 6 -6.80 9.14 5.98
N THR A 7 -7.09 8.92 4.69
CA THR A 7 -7.13 9.93 3.64
C THR A 7 -8.19 9.55 2.61
N PRO A 8 -8.71 10.48 1.79
CA PRO A 8 -9.72 10.15 0.77
C PRO A 8 -9.22 9.27 -0.40
N LEU A 9 -7.92 8.95 -0.49
CA LEU A 9 -7.34 8.18 -1.59
C LEU A 9 -6.72 6.88 -1.09
N GLU A 10 -7.34 5.76 -1.45
CA GLU A 10 -6.79 4.43 -1.26
C GLU A 10 -6.06 3.95 -2.52
N LEU A 11 -4.87 3.37 -2.35
CA LEU A 11 -4.25 2.52 -3.35
C LEU A 11 -4.62 1.06 -3.10
N GLU A 12 -5.74 0.60 -3.67
CA GLU A 12 -6.23 -0.77 -3.42
C GLU A 12 -5.22 -1.86 -3.84
N SER A 13 -4.56 -1.69 -5.00
CA SER A 13 -3.55 -2.62 -5.46
C SER A 13 -2.55 -1.99 -6.41
N LEU A 14 -1.29 -2.42 -6.28
CA LEU A 14 -0.22 -2.09 -7.21
C LEU A 14 0.72 -3.28 -7.36
N TYR A 15 0.77 -3.85 -8.56
CA TYR A 15 1.55 -5.05 -8.83
C TYR A 15 2.22 -4.95 -10.20
N VAL A 16 3.47 -5.40 -10.27
CA VAL A 16 4.18 -5.64 -11.52
C VAL A 16 4.65 -7.09 -11.56
N ARG A 17 4.71 -7.68 -12.76
CA ARG A 17 5.20 -9.06 -12.91
C ARG A 17 6.66 -9.14 -12.46
N SER A 18 7.07 -10.24 -11.83
CA SER A 18 8.43 -10.45 -11.30
C SER A 18 9.54 -10.24 -12.34
N ARG A 19 9.31 -10.65 -13.60
CA ARG A 19 10.24 -10.42 -14.72
C ARG A 19 10.52 -8.93 -15.03
N LEU A 20 9.70 -8.02 -14.49
CA LEU A 20 9.83 -6.58 -14.67
C LEU A 20 10.36 -5.88 -13.41
N TYR A 21 10.75 -6.63 -12.38
CA TYR A 21 11.43 -6.05 -11.23
C TYR A 21 12.75 -5.40 -11.66
N GLY A 22 13.10 -4.27 -11.04
CA GLY A 22 14.31 -3.51 -11.38
C GLY A 22 14.20 -2.64 -12.64
N THR A 23 13.12 -2.73 -13.42
CA THR A 23 12.94 -1.92 -14.65
C THR A 23 12.51 -0.47 -14.40
N GLY A 24 12.12 -0.14 -13.16
CA GLY A 24 11.53 1.16 -12.82
C GLY A 24 10.02 1.24 -13.04
N LEU A 25 9.37 0.22 -13.62
CA LEU A 25 7.93 0.25 -13.92
C LEU A 25 7.05 0.49 -12.68
N GLY A 26 7.39 -0.11 -11.53
CA GLY A 26 6.66 0.13 -10.29
C GLY A 26 6.69 1.61 -9.87
N GLN A 27 7.83 2.28 -10.05
CA GLN A 27 7.95 3.71 -9.77
C GLN A 27 7.14 4.55 -10.75
N ALA A 28 7.18 4.21 -12.05
CA ALA A 28 6.39 4.89 -13.06
C ALA A 28 4.89 4.79 -12.75
N LEU A 29 4.40 3.61 -12.34
CA LEU A 29 3.02 3.41 -11.94
C LEU A 29 2.67 4.23 -10.70
N MET A 30 3.48 4.18 -9.64
CA MET A 30 3.25 4.96 -8.40
C MET A 30 3.16 6.46 -8.68
N ASN A 31 4.10 7.01 -9.45
CA ASN A 31 4.09 8.42 -9.84
C ASN A 31 2.83 8.77 -10.65
N THR A 32 2.33 7.85 -11.47
CA THR A 32 1.15 8.07 -12.31
C THR A 32 -0.13 8.07 -11.50
N VAL A 33 -0.29 7.13 -10.56
CA VAL A 33 -1.56 6.91 -9.86
C VAL A 33 -1.68 7.74 -8.57
N ILE A 34 -0.58 7.99 -7.86
CA ILE A 34 -0.57 8.80 -6.62
C ILE A 34 0.00 10.19 -6.86
N GLY A 35 1.10 10.29 -7.60
CA GLY A 35 1.85 11.53 -7.74
C GLY A 35 2.31 12.06 -6.38
N ASP A 36 1.89 13.29 -6.04
CA ASP A 36 2.16 13.95 -4.75
C ASP A 36 0.95 13.93 -3.79
N SER A 37 -0.10 13.17 -4.13
CA SER A 37 -1.31 13.08 -3.32
C SER A 37 -1.01 12.37 -2.00
N ARG A 38 -1.71 12.80 -0.95
CA ARG A 38 -1.84 12.01 0.28
C ARG A 38 -2.65 10.76 -0.04
N ALA A 39 -2.20 9.61 0.45
CA ALA A 39 -2.82 8.33 0.15
C ALA A 39 -2.55 7.31 1.26
N TYR A 40 -3.36 6.26 1.32
CA TYR A 40 -3.08 5.10 2.15
C TYR A 40 -3.12 3.79 1.34
N VAL A 41 -2.46 2.76 1.87
CA VAL A 41 -2.44 1.41 1.30
C VAL A 41 -2.39 0.38 2.42
N MET A 42 -3.11 -0.71 2.23
CA MET A 42 -3.08 -1.85 3.15
C MET A 42 -1.99 -2.85 2.72
N VAL A 43 -1.11 -3.23 3.64
CA VAL A 43 0.08 -4.03 3.34
C VAL A 43 0.17 -5.23 4.27
N TYR A 44 0.41 -6.42 3.70
CA TYR A 44 0.66 -7.62 4.51
C TYR A 44 1.91 -7.45 5.40
N PRO A 45 1.83 -7.82 6.69
CA PRO A 45 2.94 -7.67 7.63
C PRO A 45 4.25 -8.34 7.19
N ASP A 46 4.16 -9.44 6.44
CA ASP A 46 5.31 -10.23 5.98
C ASP A 46 5.85 -9.82 4.59
N ASN A 47 5.15 -8.93 3.88
CA ASN A 47 5.55 -8.50 2.54
C ASN A 47 6.68 -7.46 2.57
N THR A 48 7.89 -7.93 2.89
CA THR A 48 9.10 -7.10 2.99
C THR A 48 9.41 -6.32 1.72
N GLN A 49 9.11 -6.90 0.54
CA GLN A 49 9.33 -6.24 -0.75
C GLN A 49 8.40 -5.04 -0.94
N ALA A 50 7.10 -5.19 -0.68
CA ALA A 50 6.13 -4.11 -0.77
C ALA A 50 6.44 -3.01 0.25
N LYS A 51 6.73 -3.37 1.51
CA LYS A 51 7.12 -2.41 2.55
C LYS A 51 8.35 -1.60 2.15
N ALA A 52 9.39 -2.22 1.58
CA ALA A 52 10.56 -1.49 1.08
C ALA A 52 10.22 -0.56 -0.08
N PHE A 53 9.31 -0.97 -0.97
CA PHE A 53 8.84 -0.13 -2.07
C PHE A 53 8.04 1.08 -1.57
N TYR A 54 7.10 0.89 -0.64
CA TYR A 54 6.27 1.96 -0.09
C TYR A 54 7.07 2.94 0.76
N ARG A 55 8.03 2.48 1.59
CA ARG A 55 8.95 3.39 2.31
C ARG A 55 9.71 4.33 1.39
N ARG A 56 10.23 3.83 0.26
CA ARG A 56 10.92 4.66 -0.74
C ARG A 56 10.01 5.68 -1.39
N ASN A 57 8.70 5.45 -1.38
CA ASN A 57 7.68 6.34 -1.93
C ASN A 57 7.03 7.24 -0.87
N GLY A 58 7.61 7.32 0.33
CA GLY A 58 7.17 8.25 1.38
C GLY A 58 6.05 7.71 2.28
N PHE A 59 5.67 6.44 2.14
CA PHE A 59 4.69 5.84 3.03
C PHE A 59 5.35 5.32 4.33
N SER A 60 4.59 5.36 5.42
CA SER A 60 4.95 4.79 6.72
C SER A 60 3.75 4.08 7.36
N PRO A 61 3.97 3.02 8.16
CA PRO A 61 2.89 2.40 8.91
C PRO A 61 2.28 3.43 9.89
N ASP A 62 0.96 3.51 9.95
CA ASP A 62 0.25 4.40 10.89
C ASP A 62 0.03 3.77 12.27
N GLY A 63 0.33 2.47 12.39
CA GLY A 63 0.15 1.69 13.62
C GLY A 63 -1.22 1.03 13.74
N HIS A 64 -2.13 1.25 12.80
CA HIS A 64 -3.41 0.55 12.71
C HIS A 64 -3.24 -0.78 11.97
N LEU A 65 -3.76 -1.82 12.62
CA LEU A 65 -3.99 -3.12 12.02
C LEU A 65 -5.47 -3.20 11.74
N ASP A 66 -5.81 -3.48 10.49
CA ASP A 66 -7.19 -3.68 10.06
C ASP A 66 -7.33 -5.12 9.56
N ASP A 67 -8.46 -5.75 9.88
CA ASP A 67 -8.80 -7.05 9.33
C ASP A 67 -9.48 -6.95 7.97
N TYR A 68 -9.74 -5.73 7.44
CA TYR A 68 -10.15 -5.22 6.10
C TYR A 68 -11.09 -6.09 5.23
N ARG A 69 -10.90 -7.40 5.22
CA ARG A 69 -11.87 -8.41 4.81
C ARG A 69 -12.31 -9.18 6.04
N ASP A 70 -13.50 -8.86 6.54
CA ASP A 70 -14.34 -9.61 7.51
C ASP A 70 -14.47 -11.14 7.24
N GLU A 71 -13.74 -11.71 6.28
CA GLU A 71 -13.88 -13.07 5.79
C GLU A 71 -12.75 -14.02 6.22
N ASP A 72 -11.59 -13.53 6.72
CA ASP A 72 -10.56 -14.42 7.30
C ASP A 72 -9.55 -13.65 8.18
N PRO A 73 -9.54 -13.87 9.52
CA PRO A 73 -8.61 -13.23 10.45
C PRO A 73 -7.14 -13.60 10.21
N ALA A 74 -6.84 -14.53 9.29
CA ALA A 74 -5.48 -14.77 8.81
C ALA A 74 -4.92 -13.63 7.94
N TYR A 75 -5.75 -12.70 7.46
CA TYR A 75 -5.33 -11.58 6.61
C TYR A 75 -5.35 -10.23 7.33
N VAL A 76 -4.64 -10.16 8.47
CA VAL A 76 -4.35 -8.86 9.10
C VAL A 76 -3.45 -8.04 8.17
N LEU A 77 -3.86 -6.81 7.88
CA LEU A 77 -3.11 -5.85 7.08
C LEU A 77 -2.67 -4.67 7.94
N GLU A 78 -1.48 -4.13 7.65
CA GLU A 78 -1.02 -2.86 8.20
C GLU A 78 -1.47 -1.73 7.29
N CYS A 79 -2.05 -0.67 7.85
CA CYS A 79 -2.29 0.55 7.11
C CYS A 79 -1.00 1.38 7.01
N TRP A 80 -0.69 1.82 5.79
CA TRP A 80 0.47 2.62 5.47
C TRP A 80 0.04 3.92 4.79
N ILE A 81 0.44 5.06 5.35
CA ILE A 81 -0.02 6.40 4.93
C ILE A 81 1.13 7.24 4.38
N ARG A 82 0.80 8.14 3.44
CA ARG A 82 1.65 9.21 2.89
C ARG A 82 0.92 10.55 2.95
#